data_AF-A0A256Z181-F1
#
_entry.id   AF-A0A256Z181-F1
#
_cell.length_a   1.000
_cell.length_b   1.000
_cell.length_c   1.000
_cell.angle_alpha   90.00
_cell.angle_beta   90.00
_cell.angle_gamma   90.00
#
_symmetry.space_group_name_H-M   'P 1'
#
loop_
_entity.id
_entity.type
_entity.pdbx_description
1 polymer ?
#
loop_
_entity_poly.entity_id
_entity_poly.type
_entity_poly.pdbx_seq_one_letter_code
_entity_poly.pdbx_strand_id
1 'polypeptide(L)'
;MEPVNDPSSKIRKLETVIRKGDMLLGILEKKGVGTDPFREQMEQAKEKLESGRVEESFKLAMQCIKGLKQLKESTRTEKEPVAEFEKSKRGKGVFALIRDNNVEMEKKINEWKVIITGWRKKGYHFESDKSLFSRPFEQIEKRFISIGEQIEKAEEIRGRISRLREEFSHVGKVYLKKFDSIEQAVFRLDRLDNIERRLKSLVGTLKEVEGRYRTFRNRIGRFRMKGLSTSSLEEMLDNDEDFDYLEKQFKIYESNIEFLIKEKQKLKMLKKDPMAERLTERFEKLEKIIDDPWKLDLVVEEMMDLERSINEMKEIDKKQLETRKRKNEIRKSLERYQEEGFKVDMVSQLLDDDINLLEEEYDIFIRQTARLKALKEQLFQLDAAGFEEEVASISRKLFDPTQIDEVETELNDLKERILSHKMRSQRITNAIKEWSGMGFKISKLENALKSDIDEAERIMEDYRKRIEELTDYETRLKEMKLREMRDLVHKVSLKIKNPELIDSVRKEMAIIQKKAVETDSIRQKRMELNSLLKTWKSQGYRIERIFENAGREQTLRGLDEVILK
;
A
#
# COMPACT_ATOMS: atom_id res chain seq x y z
N MET A 1 -50.00 -11.97 25.90
CA MET A 1 -50.29 -12.92 24.82
C MET A 1 -51.36 -13.86 25.31
N GLU A 2 -52.61 -13.62 24.89
CA GLU A 2 -53.69 -14.57 25.15
C GLU A 2 -53.38 -15.89 24.43
N PRO A 3 -53.60 -17.05 25.07
CA PRO A 3 -53.35 -18.33 24.44
C PRO A 3 -54.25 -18.45 23.21
N VAL A 4 -53.60 -18.48 22.03
CA VAL A 4 -54.24 -18.75 20.74
C VAL A 4 -54.99 -20.06 20.87
N ASN A 5 -56.31 -19.96 20.87
CA ASN A 5 -57.24 -21.05 21.14
C ASN A 5 -57.32 -21.94 19.89
N ASP A 6 -56.26 -22.73 19.66
CA ASP A 6 -56.09 -23.53 18.45
C ASP A 6 -57.28 -24.51 18.29
N PRO A 7 -58.16 -24.29 17.29
CA PRO A 7 -59.36 -25.10 17.09
C PRO A 7 -59.02 -26.57 16.78
N SER A 8 -57.82 -26.84 16.26
CA SER A 8 -57.36 -28.20 15.99
C SER A 8 -57.20 -29.05 17.28
N SER A 9 -56.87 -28.40 18.40
CA SER A 9 -56.74 -29.08 19.70
C SER A 9 -58.09 -29.51 20.29
N LYS A 10 -59.16 -28.75 20.02
CA LYS A 10 -60.52 -29.06 20.46
C LYS A 10 -61.11 -30.21 19.65
N ILE A 11 -60.86 -30.23 18.34
CA ILE A 11 -61.30 -31.30 17.43
C ILE A 11 -60.67 -32.64 17.85
N ARG A 12 -59.34 -32.71 18.03
CA ARG A 12 -58.66 -33.95 18.46
C ARG A 12 -59.14 -34.48 19.81
N LYS A 13 -59.45 -33.58 20.74
CA LYS A 13 -60.04 -33.96 22.04
C LYS A 13 -61.43 -34.53 21.87
N LEU A 14 -62.27 -33.95 21.02
CA LEU A 14 -63.63 -34.43 20.74
C LEU A 14 -63.64 -35.78 20.00
N GLU A 15 -62.76 -35.99 19.03
CA GLU A 15 -62.54 -37.30 18.38
C GLU A 15 -62.20 -38.39 19.39
N THR A 16 -61.34 -38.05 20.36
CA THR A 16 -60.97 -38.97 21.44
C THR A 16 -62.17 -39.29 22.35
N VAL A 17 -63.03 -38.32 22.61
CA VAL A 17 -64.25 -38.49 23.42
C VAL A 17 -65.25 -39.40 22.70
N ILE A 18 -65.50 -39.17 21.41
CA ILE A 18 -66.41 -39.99 20.59
C ILE A 18 -65.90 -41.44 20.51
N ARG A 19 -64.61 -41.65 20.22
CA ARG A 19 -64.01 -43.00 20.15
C ARG A 19 -64.13 -43.75 21.48
N LYS A 20 -63.98 -43.07 22.62
CA LYS A 20 -64.19 -43.67 23.95
C LYS A 20 -65.66 -43.97 24.22
N GLY A 21 -66.57 -43.11 23.76
CA GLY A 21 -68.02 -43.34 23.81
C GLY A 21 -68.42 -44.62 23.08
N ASP A 22 -67.97 -44.80 21.84
CA ASP A 22 -68.22 -46.02 21.04
C ASP A 22 -67.72 -47.29 21.74
N MET A 23 -66.51 -47.22 22.32
CA MET A 23 -65.93 -48.35 23.04
C MET A 23 -66.78 -48.73 24.26
N LEU A 24 -67.31 -47.75 24.99
CA LEU A 24 -68.19 -48.00 26.14
C LEU A 24 -69.54 -48.58 25.71
N LEU A 25 -70.13 -48.09 24.62
CA LEU A 25 -71.35 -48.66 24.02
C LEU A 25 -71.15 -50.13 23.65
N GLY A 26 -70.05 -50.47 22.97
CA GLY A 26 -69.73 -51.85 22.61
C GLY A 26 -69.50 -52.77 23.82
N ILE A 27 -69.05 -52.25 24.96
CA ILE A 27 -68.93 -53.03 26.21
C ILE A 27 -70.32 -53.29 26.82
N LEU A 28 -71.23 -52.32 26.78
CA LEU A 28 -72.58 -52.44 27.32
C LEU A 28 -73.46 -53.38 26.47
N GLU A 29 -73.33 -53.34 25.15
CA GLU A 29 -74.00 -54.24 24.23
C GLU A 29 -73.57 -55.70 24.44
N LYS A 30 -72.26 -55.94 24.65
CA LYS A 30 -71.74 -57.27 25.01
C LYS A 30 -72.29 -57.80 26.34
N LYS A 31 -72.82 -56.92 27.20
CA LYS A 31 -73.48 -57.27 28.46
C LYS A 31 -75.01 -57.36 28.32
N GLY A 32 -75.55 -57.26 27.11
CA GLY A 32 -76.98 -57.36 26.82
C GLY A 32 -77.78 -56.11 27.20
N VAL A 33 -77.13 -54.96 27.41
CA VAL A 33 -77.80 -53.70 27.72
C VAL A 33 -78.23 -53.01 26.42
N GLY A 34 -79.50 -52.63 26.30
CA GLY A 34 -80.00 -51.88 25.13
C GLY A 34 -79.39 -50.48 25.05
N THR A 35 -78.63 -50.21 24.00
CA THR A 35 -77.86 -48.97 23.79
C THR A 35 -78.27 -48.18 22.55
N ASP A 36 -79.26 -48.65 21.79
CA ASP A 36 -79.70 -48.07 20.51
C ASP A 36 -79.85 -46.54 20.51
N PRO A 37 -80.55 -45.90 21.48
CA PRO A 37 -80.70 -44.44 21.49
C PRO A 37 -79.38 -43.69 21.73
N PHE A 38 -78.42 -44.30 22.42
CA PHE A 38 -77.09 -43.70 22.65
C PHE A 38 -76.16 -43.88 21.45
N ARG A 39 -76.34 -44.97 20.71
CA ARG A 39 -75.61 -45.24 19.47
C ARG A 39 -76.01 -44.24 18.39
N GLU A 40 -77.31 -43.98 18.23
CA GLU A 40 -77.82 -42.97 17.30
C GLU A 40 -77.30 -41.56 17.66
N GLN A 41 -77.28 -41.20 18.94
CA GLN A 41 -76.71 -39.92 19.39
C GLN A 41 -75.20 -39.80 19.13
N MET A 42 -74.45 -40.90 19.24
CA MET A 42 -73.00 -40.90 18.99
C MET A 42 -72.68 -40.85 17.49
N GLU A 43 -73.52 -41.45 16.64
CA GLU A 43 -73.41 -41.29 15.19
C GLU A 43 -73.77 -39.87 14.74
N GLN A 44 -74.85 -39.28 15.25
CA GLN A 44 -75.17 -37.88 15.00
C GLN A 44 -74.03 -36.95 15.45
N ALA A 45 -73.37 -37.25 16.58
CA ALA A 45 -72.20 -36.49 17.01
C ALA A 45 -71.01 -36.59 16.04
N LYS A 46 -70.78 -37.75 15.40
CA LYS A 46 -69.76 -37.93 14.36
C LYS A 46 -70.09 -37.14 13.09
N GLU A 47 -71.31 -37.24 12.59
CA GLU A 47 -71.75 -36.51 11.39
C GLU A 47 -71.63 -34.99 11.58
N LYS A 48 -71.97 -34.49 12.79
CA LYS A 48 -71.81 -33.08 13.15
C LYS A 48 -70.35 -32.65 13.26
N LEU A 49 -69.45 -33.56 13.65
CA LEU A 49 -68.02 -33.29 13.69
C LEU A 49 -67.44 -33.20 12.27
N GLU A 50 -67.80 -34.14 11.41
CA GLU A 50 -67.35 -34.20 10.01
C GLU A 50 -67.88 -33.01 9.19
N SER A 51 -69.09 -32.53 9.48
CA SER A 51 -69.64 -31.30 8.89
C SER A 51 -69.14 -29.99 9.53
N GLY A 52 -68.14 -30.05 10.42
CA GLY A 52 -67.48 -28.87 11.01
C GLY A 52 -68.27 -28.17 12.13
N ARG A 53 -69.40 -28.72 12.59
CA ARG A 53 -70.21 -28.16 13.70
C ARG A 53 -69.72 -28.69 15.04
N VAL A 54 -68.49 -28.30 15.41
CA VAL A 54 -67.76 -28.83 16.58
C VAL A 54 -68.53 -28.64 17.89
N GLU A 55 -69.24 -27.52 18.09
CA GLU A 55 -70.00 -27.28 19.32
C GLU A 55 -71.27 -28.13 19.44
N GLU A 56 -71.99 -28.37 18.33
CA GLU A 56 -73.15 -29.26 18.30
C GLU A 56 -72.72 -30.71 18.55
N SER A 57 -71.65 -31.15 17.89
CA SER A 57 -71.04 -32.46 18.11
C SER A 57 -70.60 -32.66 19.56
N PHE A 58 -69.96 -31.64 20.17
CA PHE A 58 -69.57 -31.69 21.58
C PHE A 58 -70.78 -31.82 22.51
N LYS A 59 -71.87 -31.07 22.26
CA LYS A 59 -73.10 -31.15 23.07
C LYS A 59 -73.73 -32.54 22.98
N LEU A 60 -73.84 -33.11 21.79
CA LEU A 60 -74.38 -34.45 21.56
C LEU A 60 -73.53 -35.55 22.23
N ALA A 61 -72.21 -35.49 22.05
CA ALA A 61 -71.28 -36.43 22.68
C ALA A 61 -71.36 -36.37 24.22
N MET A 62 -71.46 -35.16 24.80
CA MET A 62 -71.58 -34.98 26.24
C MET A 62 -72.94 -35.40 26.79
N GLN A 63 -74.03 -35.19 26.03
CA GLN A 63 -75.37 -35.69 26.39
C GLN A 63 -75.40 -37.21 26.41
N CYS A 64 -74.83 -37.87 25.40
CA CYS A 64 -74.71 -39.32 25.36
C CYS A 64 -73.89 -39.86 26.53
N ILE A 65 -72.73 -39.24 26.85
CA ILE A 65 -71.90 -39.65 28.01
C ILE A 65 -72.66 -39.47 29.33
N LYS A 66 -73.43 -38.39 29.47
CA LYS A 66 -74.25 -38.15 30.67
C LYS A 66 -75.35 -39.21 30.79
N GLY A 67 -76.01 -39.56 29.69
CA GLY A 67 -77.00 -40.64 29.64
C GLY A 67 -76.40 -42.00 29.97
N LEU A 68 -75.22 -42.33 29.44
CA LEU A 68 -74.51 -43.57 29.76
C LEU A 68 -74.07 -43.66 31.23
N LYS A 69 -73.74 -42.52 31.86
CA LYS A 69 -73.48 -42.48 33.30
C LYS A 69 -74.74 -42.74 34.12
N GLN A 70 -75.87 -42.16 33.73
CA GLN A 70 -77.17 -42.41 34.37
C GLN A 70 -77.62 -43.86 34.20
N LEU A 71 -77.41 -44.45 33.01
CA LEU A 71 -77.69 -45.87 32.75
C LEU A 71 -76.82 -46.80 33.60
N LYS A 72 -75.55 -46.42 33.82
CA LYS A 72 -74.62 -47.14 34.71
C LYS A 72 -75.01 -47.00 36.19
N GLU A 73 -75.64 -45.90 36.57
CA GLU A 73 -76.17 -45.69 37.92
C GLU A 73 -77.50 -46.42 38.13
N SER A 74 -78.39 -46.45 37.15
CA SER A 74 -79.66 -47.18 37.22
C SER A 74 -79.47 -48.70 37.23
N THR A 75 -78.51 -49.23 36.46
CA THR A 75 -78.09 -50.65 36.52
C THR A 75 -77.37 -51.01 37.81
N ARG A 76 -76.97 -50.03 38.64
CA ARG A 76 -76.43 -50.25 39.98
C ARG A 76 -77.52 -50.33 41.06
N THR A 77 -78.71 -49.82 40.78
CA THR A 77 -79.85 -49.76 41.73
C THR A 77 -80.88 -50.87 41.57
N GLU A 78 -80.85 -51.64 40.49
CA GLU A 78 -81.55 -52.94 40.41
C GLU A 78 -80.63 -54.07 40.89
N LYS A 79 -80.33 -54.04 42.19
CA LYS A 79 -80.08 -55.27 42.94
C LYS A 79 -81.41 -55.71 43.51
N GLU A 80 -81.99 -56.75 42.93
CA GLU A 80 -83.01 -57.54 43.59
C GLU A 80 -82.56 -57.94 45.02
N PRO A 81 -83.48 -57.94 45.98
CA PRO A 81 -83.20 -58.24 47.37
C PRO A 81 -83.05 -59.75 47.54
N VAL A 82 -81.85 -60.23 47.81
CA VAL A 82 -81.68 -61.60 48.30
C VAL A 82 -81.83 -61.57 49.81
N ALA A 83 -82.98 -62.11 50.21
CA ALA A 83 -83.51 -62.35 51.53
C ALA A 83 -82.48 -62.75 52.60
N GLU A 84 -82.76 -62.25 53.81
CA GLU A 84 -82.44 -62.92 55.06
C GLU A 84 -82.75 -64.41 54.96
N PHE A 85 -81.73 -65.26 55.07
CA PHE A 85 -81.91 -66.62 55.51
C PHE A 85 -81.36 -66.74 56.92
N GLU A 86 -82.31 -66.97 57.82
CA GLU A 86 -82.10 -67.38 59.19
C GLU A 86 -81.10 -68.52 59.29
N LYS A 87 -80.28 -68.42 60.34
CA LYS A 87 -79.46 -69.48 60.89
C LYS A 87 -80.34 -70.68 61.23
N SER A 88 -80.41 -71.66 60.34
CA SER A 88 -80.89 -73.01 60.66
C SER A 88 -79.70 -73.95 60.87
N LYS A 89 -79.72 -74.58 62.04
CA LYS A 89 -78.78 -75.59 62.52
C LYS A 89 -78.75 -76.81 61.60
N ARG A 90 -77.56 -77.23 61.17
CA ARG A 90 -77.12 -78.59 60.82
C ARG A 90 -75.60 -78.46 60.63
N GLY A 91 -74.70 -79.25 61.18
CA GLY A 91 -74.74 -80.52 61.89
C GLY A 91 -73.29 -80.96 61.91
N LYS A 92 -72.84 -81.53 63.02
CA LYS A 92 -71.46 -81.96 63.28
C LYS A 92 -70.95 -82.96 62.21
N GLY A 93 -69.64 -82.90 61.94
CA GLY A 93 -68.87 -83.80 61.07
C GLY A 93 -68.57 -83.12 59.74
N VAL A 94 -67.34 -82.69 59.43
CA VAL A 94 -66.19 -83.53 59.10
C VAL A 94 -64.89 -82.82 59.52
N PHE A 95 -64.42 -83.09 60.74
CA PHE A 95 -63.01 -82.95 61.13
C PHE A 95 -62.36 -84.33 60.93
N ALA A 96 -62.13 -84.77 59.68
CA ALA A 96 -61.42 -86.02 59.37
C ALA A 96 -61.03 -86.21 57.89
N LEU A 97 -60.58 -85.18 57.16
CA LEU A 97 -59.93 -85.35 55.83
C LEU A 97 -58.70 -84.45 55.63
N ILE A 98 -57.96 -84.15 56.71
CA ILE A 98 -56.73 -83.33 56.68
C ILE A 98 -55.45 -84.18 56.53
N ARG A 99 -55.53 -85.50 56.27
CA ARG A 99 -54.34 -86.36 56.30
C ARG A 99 -53.72 -86.82 54.97
N ASP A 100 -54.30 -86.52 53.79
CA ASP A 100 -53.69 -86.96 52.51
C ASP A 100 -53.24 -85.85 51.55
N ASN A 101 -53.36 -84.55 51.89
CA ASN A 101 -52.89 -83.45 51.02
C ASN A 101 -51.42 -83.06 51.21
N ASN A 102 -50.71 -83.62 52.20
CA ASN A 102 -49.31 -83.28 52.46
C ASN A 102 -48.39 -83.69 51.29
N VAL A 103 -48.65 -84.85 50.67
CA VAL A 103 -47.82 -85.36 49.56
C VAL A 103 -47.95 -84.48 48.31
N GLU A 104 -49.16 -84.00 47.99
CA GLU A 104 -49.38 -83.09 46.87
C GLU A 104 -48.78 -81.69 47.12
N MET A 105 -48.88 -81.19 48.36
CA MET A 105 -48.26 -79.93 48.75
C MET A 105 -46.74 -80.00 48.66
N GLU A 106 -46.11 -81.07 49.16
CA GLU A 106 -44.67 -81.29 49.04
C GLU A 106 -44.22 -81.41 47.58
N LYS A 107 -44.99 -82.10 46.74
CA LYS A 107 -44.72 -82.20 45.29
C LYS A 107 -44.73 -80.82 44.63
N LYS A 108 -45.75 -79.99 44.88
CA LYS A 108 -45.83 -78.61 44.36
C LYS A 108 -44.69 -77.74 44.87
N ILE A 109 -44.31 -77.84 46.15
CA ILE A 109 -43.15 -77.13 46.71
C ILE A 109 -41.87 -77.52 45.97
N ASN A 110 -41.68 -78.81 45.67
CA ASN A 110 -40.50 -79.27 44.93
C ASN A 110 -40.49 -78.77 43.48
N GLU A 111 -41.63 -78.74 42.79
CA GLU A 111 -41.77 -78.13 41.46
C GLU A 111 -41.44 -76.63 41.50
N TRP A 112 -41.95 -75.90 42.49
CA TRP A 112 -41.65 -74.48 42.67
C TRP A 112 -40.17 -74.21 42.96
N LYS A 113 -39.50 -75.08 43.73
CA LYS A 113 -38.04 -74.98 43.94
C LYS A 113 -37.26 -75.11 42.63
N VAL A 114 -37.66 -76.01 41.73
CA VAL A 114 -37.03 -76.16 40.42
C VAL A 114 -37.20 -74.88 39.59
N ILE A 115 -38.41 -74.32 39.55
CA ILE A 115 -38.71 -73.08 38.82
C ILE A 115 -37.90 -71.90 39.39
N ILE A 116 -37.89 -71.73 40.71
CA ILE A 116 -37.11 -70.71 41.42
C ILE A 116 -35.62 -70.83 41.14
N THR A 117 -35.09 -72.05 41.13
CA THR A 117 -33.69 -72.30 40.78
C THR A 117 -33.42 -71.88 39.33
N GLY A 118 -34.35 -72.14 38.42
CA GLY A 118 -34.29 -71.66 37.03
C GLY A 118 -34.23 -70.13 36.94
N TRP A 119 -35.08 -69.43 37.69
CA TRP A 119 -35.07 -67.97 37.74
C TRP A 119 -33.78 -67.41 38.33
N ARG A 120 -33.25 -67.99 39.40
CA ARG A 120 -31.95 -67.57 39.95
C ARG A 120 -30.79 -67.83 38.99
N LYS A 121 -30.80 -68.94 38.25
CA LYS A 121 -29.81 -69.23 37.19
C LYS A 121 -29.84 -68.20 36.06
N LYS A 122 -31.01 -67.61 35.77
CA LYS A 122 -31.15 -66.49 34.84
C LYS A 122 -30.64 -65.15 35.42
N GLY A 123 -30.26 -65.10 36.70
CA GLY A 123 -29.74 -63.91 37.37
C GLY A 123 -30.77 -63.11 38.18
N TYR A 124 -31.99 -63.62 38.40
CA TYR A 124 -32.97 -62.93 39.23
C TYR A 124 -32.67 -63.09 40.73
N HIS A 125 -32.77 -62.00 41.48
CA HIS A 125 -32.52 -61.95 42.92
C HIS A 125 -33.81 -61.71 43.69
N PHE A 126 -34.13 -62.59 44.62
CA PHE A 126 -35.24 -62.48 45.56
C PHE A 126 -34.92 -63.28 46.84
N GLU A 127 -35.86 -63.34 47.78
CA GLU A 127 -35.66 -63.98 49.08
C GLU A 127 -35.16 -65.43 48.97
N SER A 128 -34.35 -65.84 49.95
CA SER A 128 -33.72 -67.17 49.96
C SER A 128 -34.75 -68.28 50.14
N ASP A 129 -34.43 -69.51 49.72
CA ASP A 129 -35.36 -70.65 49.84
C ASP A 129 -35.78 -70.88 51.29
N LYS A 130 -34.86 -70.68 52.24
CA LYS A 130 -35.16 -70.76 53.67
C LYS A 130 -36.25 -69.76 54.09
N SER A 131 -36.18 -68.52 53.59
CA SER A 131 -37.15 -67.47 53.90
C SER A 131 -38.49 -67.67 53.21
N LEU A 132 -38.48 -68.15 51.95
CA LEU A 132 -39.69 -68.36 51.17
C LEU A 132 -40.49 -69.57 51.66
N PHE A 133 -39.84 -70.72 51.86
CA PHE A 133 -40.48 -72.00 52.14
C PHE A 133 -40.69 -72.29 53.64
N SER A 134 -40.33 -71.37 54.54
CA SER A 134 -40.65 -71.47 55.98
C SER A 134 -42.06 -70.96 56.33
N ARG A 135 -42.79 -70.44 55.34
CA ARG A 135 -44.14 -69.88 55.52
C ARG A 135 -45.21 -70.97 55.36
N PRO A 136 -46.45 -70.74 55.82
CA PRO A 136 -47.58 -71.62 55.52
C PRO A 136 -47.78 -71.76 54.00
N PHE A 137 -48.22 -72.95 53.55
CA PHE A 137 -48.36 -73.28 52.11
C PHE A 137 -49.12 -72.21 51.31
N GLU A 138 -50.25 -71.71 51.81
CA GLU A 138 -51.04 -70.65 51.14
C GLU A 138 -50.25 -69.35 50.94
N GLN A 139 -49.36 -69.01 51.88
CA GLN A 139 -48.49 -67.84 51.76
C GLN A 139 -47.34 -68.10 50.79
N ILE A 140 -46.82 -69.32 50.74
CA ILE A 140 -45.83 -69.74 49.74
C ILE A 140 -46.46 -69.62 48.34
N GLU A 141 -47.67 -70.15 48.15
CA GLU A 141 -48.37 -70.12 46.87
C GLU A 141 -48.62 -68.68 46.39
N LYS A 142 -49.22 -67.83 47.23
CA LYS A 142 -49.43 -66.41 46.92
C LYS A 142 -48.12 -65.69 46.60
N ARG A 143 -47.06 -66.00 47.35
CA ARG A 143 -45.74 -65.37 47.13
C ARG A 143 -45.09 -65.89 45.85
N PHE A 144 -45.20 -67.18 45.55
CA PHE A 144 -44.70 -67.79 44.32
C PHE A 144 -45.39 -67.20 43.09
N ILE A 145 -46.73 -67.09 43.11
CA ILE A 145 -47.51 -66.43 42.06
C ILE A 145 -47.04 -64.98 41.89
N SER A 146 -46.92 -64.24 42.99
CA SER A 146 -46.43 -62.85 42.96
C SER A 146 -45.01 -62.72 42.39
N ILE A 147 -44.09 -63.64 42.72
CA ILE A 147 -42.73 -63.66 42.15
C ILE A 147 -42.79 -64.02 40.66
N GLY A 148 -43.63 -64.98 40.26
CA GLY A 148 -43.84 -65.34 38.86
C GLY A 148 -44.33 -64.16 38.02
N GLU A 149 -45.35 -63.44 38.49
CA GLU A 149 -45.86 -62.22 37.85
C GLU A 149 -44.78 -61.13 37.76
N GLN A 150 -43.97 -60.96 38.81
CA GLN A 150 -42.84 -60.03 38.80
C GLN A 150 -41.78 -60.41 37.77
N ILE A 151 -41.49 -61.70 37.62
CA ILE A 151 -40.47 -62.19 36.68
C ILE A 151 -40.97 -62.09 35.24
N GLU A 152 -42.24 -62.40 34.97
CA GLU A 152 -42.84 -62.22 33.65
C GLU A 152 -42.75 -60.75 33.21
N LYS A 153 -43.15 -59.83 34.10
CA LYS A 153 -43.02 -58.38 33.86
C LYS A 153 -41.56 -57.95 33.73
N ALA A 154 -40.64 -58.54 34.48
CA ALA A 154 -39.21 -58.27 34.37
C ALA A 154 -38.64 -58.73 33.01
N GLU A 155 -39.01 -59.91 32.51
CA GLU A 155 -38.62 -60.40 31.18
C GLU A 155 -39.19 -59.50 30.07
N GLU A 156 -40.43 -59.01 30.20
CA GLU A 156 -41.00 -58.03 29.26
C GLU A 156 -40.17 -56.74 29.21
N ILE A 157 -39.81 -56.20 30.38
CA ILE A 157 -38.96 -55.01 30.49
C ILE A 157 -37.58 -55.27 29.88
N ARG A 158 -36.97 -56.44 30.12
CA ARG A 158 -35.68 -56.81 29.51
C ARG A 158 -35.76 -56.90 27.99
N GLY A 159 -36.77 -57.58 27.44
CA GLY A 159 -36.98 -57.65 26.00
C GLY A 159 -37.19 -56.26 25.38
N ARG A 160 -37.79 -55.32 26.12
CA ARG A 160 -37.86 -53.91 25.71
C ARG A 160 -36.50 -53.22 25.78
N ILE A 161 -35.70 -53.43 26.82
CA ILE A 161 -34.34 -52.88 26.95
C ILE A 161 -33.46 -53.36 25.78
N SER A 162 -33.51 -54.65 25.42
CA SER A 162 -32.71 -55.19 24.30
C SER A 162 -33.05 -54.54 22.97
N ARG A 163 -34.35 -54.39 22.64
CA ARG A 163 -34.79 -53.69 21.42
C ARG A 163 -34.35 -52.23 21.40
N LEU A 164 -34.48 -51.54 22.53
CA LEU A 164 -34.03 -50.14 22.66
C LEU A 164 -32.51 -50.01 22.55
N ARG A 165 -31.74 -50.96 23.08
CA ARG A 165 -30.29 -50.98 22.94
C ARG A 165 -29.85 -51.11 21.49
N GLU A 166 -30.57 -51.90 20.70
CA GLU A 166 -30.33 -52.05 19.26
C GLU A 166 -30.72 -50.78 18.49
N GLU A 167 -31.93 -50.24 18.74
CA GLU A 167 -32.44 -49.01 18.14
C GLU A 167 -31.50 -47.81 18.39
N PHE A 168 -31.00 -47.67 19.63
CA PHE A 168 -30.13 -46.58 20.07
C PHE A 168 -28.65 -46.98 20.18
N SER A 169 -28.22 -48.03 19.47
CA SER A 169 -26.82 -48.51 19.48
C SER A 169 -25.81 -47.45 19.01
N HIS A 170 -26.28 -46.50 18.19
CA HIS A 170 -25.52 -45.38 17.66
C HIS A 170 -25.52 -44.14 18.56
N VAL A 171 -26.19 -44.18 19.71
CA VAL A 171 -26.29 -43.07 20.64
C VAL A 171 -25.41 -43.34 21.85
N GLY A 172 -24.17 -42.83 21.85
CA GLY A 172 -23.41 -42.62 23.08
C GLY A 172 -23.11 -43.83 23.94
N LYS A 173 -21.84 -44.25 24.07
CA LYS A 173 -21.44 -45.28 25.07
C LYS A 173 -21.93 -44.95 26.49
N VAL A 174 -22.07 -43.67 26.84
CA VAL A 174 -22.58 -43.19 28.13
C VAL A 174 -24.04 -43.59 28.36
N TYR A 175 -24.89 -43.57 27.33
CA TYR A 175 -26.30 -43.93 27.47
C TYR A 175 -26.49 -45.45 27.49
N LEU A 176 -25.61 -46.21 26.81
CA LEU A 176 -25.58 -47.67 26.91
C LEU A 176 -25.33 -48.14 28.36
N LYS A 177 -24.47 -47.44 29.12
CA LYS A 177 -24.26 -47.69 30.56
C LYS A 177 -25.51 -47.44 31.42
N LYS A 178 -26.39 -46.51 31.01
CA LYS A 178 -27.66 -46.27 31.72
C LYS A 178 -28.62 -47.44 31.50
N PHE A 179 -28.63 -48.06 30.32
CA PHE A 179 -29.36 -49.30 30.09
C PHE A 179 -28.84 -50.44 30.98
N ASP A 180 -27.52 -50.59 31.13
CA ASP A 180 -26.94 -51.60 32.04
C ASP A 180 -27.42 -51.41 33.49
N SER A 181 -27.45 -50.16 33.97
CA SER A 181 -27.94 -49.86 35.32
C SER A 181 -29.43 -50.19 35.52
N ILE A 182 -30.26 -49.93 34.50
CA ILE A 182 -31.68 -50.28 34.54
C ILE A 182 -31.85 -51.80 34.46
N GLU A 183 -31.11 -52.48 33.58
CA GLU A 183 -31.16 -53.95 33.45
C GLU A 183 -30.73 -54.64 34.75
N GLN A 184 -29.67 -54.17 35.41
CA GLN A 184 -29.27 -54.65 36.74
C GLN A 184 -30.34 -54.44 37.82
N ALA A 185 -31.11 -53.35 37.76
CA ALA A 185 -32.25 -53.14 38.66
C ALA A 185 -33.40 -54.13 38.37
N VAL A 186 -33.62 -54.48 37.09
CA VAL A 186 -34.62 -55.48 36.70
C VAL A 186 -34.27 -56.85 37.26
N PHE A 187 -32.99 -57.25 37.21
CA PHE A 187 -32.53 -58.51 37.80
C PHE A 187 -32.71 -58.58 39.32
N ARG A 188 -32.72 -57.43 40.01
CA ARG A 188 -32.98 -57.34 41.46
C ARG A 188 -34.46 -57.33 41.82
N LEU A 189 -35.35 -57.33 40.82
CA LEU A 189 -36.79 -57.19 41.00
C LEU A 189 -37.15 -55.96 41.87
N ASP A 190 -36.36 -54.88 41.77
CA ASP A 190 -36.72 -53.59 42.37
C ASP A 190 -38.09 -53.17 41.84
N ARG A 191 -38.81 -52.28 42.54
CA ARG A 191 -40.17 -51.83 42.20
C ARG A 191 -40.34 -51.62 40.68
N LEU A 192 -40.92 -52.61 39.99
CA LEU A 192 -40.89 -52.70 38.52
C LEU A 192 -41.56 -51.51 37.85
N ASP A 193 -42.58 -50.92 38.48
CA ASP A 193 -43.22 -49.69 38.01
C ASP A 193 -42.27 -48.49 38.00
N ASN A 194 -41.36 -48.40 38.97
CA ASN A 194 -40.34 -47.35 39.01
C ASN A 194 -39.29 -47.58 37.92
N ILE A 195 -38.91 -48.85 37.67
CA ILE A 195 -38.02 -49.21 36.56
C ILE A 195 -38.66 -48.85 35.23
N GLU A 196 -39.94 -49.16 35.02
CA GLU A 196 -40.64 -48.83 33.78
C GLU A 196 -40.72 -47.31 33.57
N ARG A 197 -40.95 -46.52 34.63
CA ARG A 197 -40.89 -45.05 34.57
C ARG A 197 -39.48 -44.55 34.22
N ARG A 198 -38.43 -45.11 34.86
CA ARG A 198 -37.04 -44.78 34.55
C ARG A 198 -36.70 -45.11 33.09
N LEU A 199 -37.16 -46.25 32.59
CA LEU A 199 -36.97 -46.66 31.19
C LEU A 199 -37.71 -45.70 30.24
N LYS A 200 -38.98 -45.37 30.50
CA LYS A 200 -39.74 -44.39 29.70
C LYS A 200 -39.04 -43.02 29.68
N SER A 201 -38.54 -42.56 30.83
CA SER A 201 -37.78 -41.32 30.95
C SER A 201 -36.48 -41.39 30.13
N LEU A 202 -35.72 -42.49 30.23
CA LEU A 202 -34.50 -42.70 29.45
C LEU A 202 -34.79 -42.70 27.94
N VAL A 203 -35.85 -43.36 27.50
CA VAL A 203 -36.29 -43.35 26.08
C VAL A 203 -36.61 -41.93 25.63
N GLY A 204 -37.28 -41.13 26.47
CA GLY A 204 -37.53 -39.72 26.19
C GLY A 204 -36.22 -38.95 25.97
N THR A 205 -35.24 -39.13 26.86
CA THR A 205 -33.92 -38.48 26.72
C THR A 205 -33.16 -38.97 25.49
N LEU A 206 -33.23 -40.26 25.17
CA LEU A 206 -32.54 -40.83 24.01
C LEU A 206 -33.11 -40.31 22.68
N LYS A 207 -34.43 -40.18 22.58
CA LYS A 207 -35.07 -39.58 21.40
C LYS A 207 -34.70 -38.10 21.22
N GLU A 208 -34.59 -37.35 22.30
CA GLU A 208 -34.14 -35.96 22.25
C GLU A 208 -32.68 -35.87 21.75
N VAL A 209 -31.81 -36.69 22.34
CA VAL A 209 -30.39 -36.83 21.98
C VAL A 209 -30.23 -37.25 20.52
N GLU A 210 -30.96 -38.27 20.07
CA GLU A 210 -30.98 -38.72 18.67
C GLU A 210 -31.43 -37.60 17.72
N GLY A 211 -32.46 -36.83 18.11
CA GLY A 211 -32.91 -35.67 17.34
C GLY A 211 -31.82 -34.61 17.16
N ARG A 212 -31.00 -34.38 18.19
CA ARG A 212 -29.83 -33.49 18.10
C ARG A 212 -28.74 -34.07 17.20
N TYR A 213 -28.35 -35.34 17.37
CA TYR A 213 -27.39 -36.01 16.47
C TYR A 213 -27.84 -35.98 15.01
N ARG A 214 -29.12 -36.22 14.74
CA ARG A 214 -29.70 -36.12 13.40
C ARG A 214 -29.56 -34.71 12.83
N THR A 215 -29.74 -33.69 13.65
CA THR A 215 -29.54 -32.28 13.25
C THR A 215 -28.08 -32.01 12.88
N PHE A 216 -27.12 -32.51 13.66
CA PHE A 216 -25.68 -32.41 13.33
C PHE A 216 -25.32 -33.16 12.05
N ARG A 217 -25.80 -34.41 11.87
CA ARG A 217 -25.59 -35.17 10.62
C ARG A 217 -26.17 -34.47 9.41
N ASN A 218 -27.35 -33.87 9.54
CA ASN A 218 -27.96 -33.07 8.47
C ASN A 218 -27.12 -31.83 8.16
N ARG A 219 -26.55 -31.14 9.16
CA ARG A 219 -25.62 -30.01 8.96
C ARG A 219 -24.36 -30.46 8.22
N ILE A 220 -23.72 -31.55 8.66
CA ILE A 220 -22.57 -32.17 7.99
C ILE A 220 -22.91 -32.50 6.53
N GLY A 221 -24.04 -33.14 6.28
CA GLY A 221 -24.50 -33.46 4.92
C GLY A 221 -24.65 -32.21 4.04
N ARG A 222 -25.15 -31.10 4.59
CA ARG A 222 -25.21 -29.81 3.86
C ARG A 222 -23.83 -29.24 3.56
N PHE A 223 -22.86 -29.36 4.47
CA PHE A 223 -21.49 -28.91 4.22
C PHE A 223 -20.80 -29.76 3.16
N ARG A 224 -20.98 -31.08 3.21
CA ARG A 224 -20.46 -32.02 2.21
C ARG A 224 -21.04 -31.74 0.82
N MET A 225 -22.34 -31.46 0.71
CA MET A 225 -22.97 -31.06 -0.55
C MET A 225 -22.42 -29.75 -1.13
N LYS A 226 -21.83 -28.88 -0.29
CA LYS A 226 -21.13 -27.67 -0.72
C LYS A 226 -19.65 -27.91 -1.09
N GLY A 227 -19.18 -29.16 -1.01
CA GLY A 227 -17.78 -29.52 -1.28
C GLY A 227 -16.80 -29.23 -0.14
N LEU A 228 -17.30 -28.97 1.08
CA LEU A 228 -16.46 -28.63 2.23
C LEU A 228 -15.96 -29.89 2.97
N SER A 229 -14.74 -29.81 3.51
CA SER A 229 -14.11 -30.91 4.26
C SER A 229 -14.79 -31.15 5.61
N THR A 230 -15.47 -32.29 5.77
CA THR A 230 -16.30 -32.59 6.96
C THR A 230 -15.73 -33.67 7.90
N SER A 231 -14.58 -34.26 7.56
CA SER A 231 -14.02 -35.42 8.25
C SER A 231 -13.82 -35.23 9.76
N SER A 232 -13.32 -34.06 10.17
CA SER A 232 -13.09 -33.75 11.60
C SER A 232 -14.40 -33.65 12.40
N LEU A 233 -15.47 -33.06 11.82
CA LEU A 233 -16.78 -32.99 12.48
C LEU A 233 -17.45 -34.37 12.58
N GLU A 234 -17.23 -35.23 11.59
CA GLU A 234 -17.72 -36.62 11.60
C GLU A 234 -17.02 -37.43 12.68
N GLU A 235 -15.69 -37.30 12.79
CA GLU A 235 -14.91 -37.93 13.85
C GLU A 235 -15.33 -37.46 15.25
N MET A 236 -15.51 -36.15 15.46
CA MET A 236 -16.02 -35.60 16.72
C MET A 236 -17.42 -36.14 17.06
N LEU A 237 -18.28 -36.29 16.06
CA LEU A 237 -19.64 -36.81 16.25
C LEU A 237 -19.63 -38.30 16.62
N ASP A 238 -18.74 -39.08 16.01
CA ASP A 238 -18.59 -40.52 16.25
C ASP A 238 -17.88 -40.83 17.58
N ASN A 239 -17.08 -39.90 18.11
CA ASN A 239 -16.41 -40.01 19.40
C ASN A 239 -17.29 -39.68 20.62
N ASP A 240 -18.60 -39.48 20.42
CA ASP A 240 -19.58 -39.20 21.49
C ASP A 240 -19.21 -37.98 22.36
N GLU A 241 -18.66 -36.93 21.75
CA GLU A 241 -18.29 -35.71 22.47
C GLU A 241 -19.51 -34.98 23.07
N ASP A 242 -19.26 -34.13 24.07
CA ASP A 242 -20.29 -33.32 24.71
C ASP A 242 -21.04 -32.46 23.68
N PHE A 243 -22.36 -32.44 23.76
CA PHE A 243 -23.21 -31.69 22.84
C PHE A 243 -22.92 -30.20 22.83
N ASP A 244 -22.61 -29.63 23.99
CA ASP A 244 -22.28 -28.21 24.09
C ASP A 244 -20.93 -27.91 23.43
N TYR A 245 -20.00 -28.88 23.45
CA TYR A 245 -18.74 -28.79 22.73
C TYR A 245 -18.97 -28.90 21.21
N LEU A 246 -19.72 -29.92 20.77
CA LEU A 246 -20.07 -30.09 19.36
C LEU A 246 -20.77 -28.85 18.80
N GLU A 247 -21.78 -28.32 19.50
CA GLU A 247 -22.49 -27.11 19.05
C GLU A 247 -21.55 -25.91 18.93
N LYS A 248 -20.57 -25.75 19.83
CA LYS A 248 -19.52 -24.72 19.70
C LYS A 248 -18.64 -24.95 18.49
N GLN A 249 -18.18 -26.19 18.26
CA GLN A 249 -17.35 -26.53 17.09
C GLN A 249 -18.09 -26.27 15.77
N PHE A 250 -19.37 -26.63 15.69
CA PHE A 250 -20.19 -26.34 14.52
C PHE A 250 -20.37 -24.83 14.29
N LYS A 251 -20.53 -24.03 15.35
CA LYS A 251 -20.61 -22.56 15.22
C LYS A 251 -19.31 -21.95 14.72
N ILE A 252 -18.16 -22.41 15.23
CA ILE A 252 -16.84 -21.99 14.76
C ILE A 252 -16.69 -22.37 13.28
N TYR A 253 -17.02 -23.61 12.94
CA TYR A 253 -16.95 -24.11 11.57
C TYR A 253 -17.84 -23.32 10.61
N GLU A 254 -19.09 -23.00 10.99
CA GLU A 254 -20.00 -22.16 10.21
C GLU A 254 -19.47 -20.74 10.01
N SER A 255 -18.92 -20.12 11.07
CA SER A 255 -18.27 -18.81 10.98
C SER A 255 -17.09 -18.83 10.00
N ASN A 256 -16.28 -19.89 10.04
CA ASN A 256 -15.13 -20.04 9.15
C ASN A 256 -15.57 -20.21 7.69
N ILE A 257 -16.68 -20.90 7.42
CA ILE A 257 -17.24 -21.01 6.06
C ILE A 257 -17.58 -19.64 5.48
N GLU A 258 -18.26 -18.78 6.25
CA GLU A 258 -18.63 -17.45 5.77
C GLU A 258 -17.40 -16.61 5.40
N PHE A 259 -16.33 -16.74 6.18
CA PHE A 259 -15.05 -16.09 5.89
C PHE A 259 -14.39 -16.67 4.63
N LEU A 260 -14.31 -17.99 4.51
CA LEU A 260 -13.72 -18.65 3.34
C LEU A 260 -14.47 -18.33 2.04
N ILE A 261 -15.79 -18.11 2.08
CA ILE A 261 -16.55 -17.67 0.91
C ILE A 261 -16.05 -16.29 0.43
N LYS A 262 -15.79 -15.36 1.36
CA LYS A 262 -15.25 -14.03 1.03
C LYS A 262 -13.84 -14.15 0.47
N GLU A 263 -12.98 -14.95 1.10
CA GLU A 263 -11.61 -15.18 0.61
C GLU A 263 -11.59 -15.87 -0.75
N LYS A 264 -12.51 -16.81 -1.01
CA LYS A 264 -12.65 -17.47 -2.33
C LYS A 264 -13.09 -16.48 -3.42
N GLN A 265 -13.93 -15.51 -3.08
CA GLN A 265 -14.26 -14.41 -4.01
C GLN A 265 -13.06 -13.49 -4.24
N LYS A 266 -12.31 -13.17 -3.18
CA LYS A 266 -11.09 -12.38 -3.26
C LYS A 266 -10.03 -13.05 -4.15
N LEU A 267 -9.78 -14.34 -3.95
CA LEU A 267 -8.88 -15.16 -4.77
C LEU A 267 -9.29 -15.12 -6.25
N LYS A 268 -10.59 -15.22 -6.55
CA LYS A 268 -11.10 -15.09 -7.93
C LYS A 268 -10.87 -13.70 -8.53
N MET A 269 -10.90 -12.64 -7.73
CA MET A 269 -10.58 -11.29 -8.19
C MET A 269 -9.08 -11.14 -8.45
N LEU A 270 -8.24 -11.65 -7.56
CA LEU A 270 -6.78 -11.64 -7.74
C LEU A 270 -6.35 -12.47 -8.95
N LYS A 271 -7.00 -13.59 -9.23
CA LYS A 271 -6.70 -14.45 -10.40
C LYS A 271 -6.99 -13.77 -11.75
N LYS A 272 -7.79 -12.71 -11.76
CA LYS A 272 -8.05 -11.90 -12.98
C LYS A 272 -6.96 -10.85 -13.23
N ASP A 273 -6.06 -10.64 -12.27
CA ASP A 273 -4.96 -9.69 -12.44
C ASP A 273 -3.95 -10.23 -13.46
N PRO A 274 -3.43 -9.41 -14.39
CA PRO A 274 -2.39 -9.84 -15.32
C PRO A 274 -1.14 -10.42 -14.63
N MET A 275 -0.85 -9.97 -13.39
CA MET A 275 0.29 -10.50 -12.63
C MET A 275 0.07 -11.91 -12.08
N ALA A 276 -1.18 -12.40 -12.08
CA ALA A 276 -1.52 -13.72 -11.54
C ALA A 276 -0.86 -14.87 -12.32
N GLU A 277 -0.56 -14.69 -13.60
CA GLU A 277 0.12 -15.69 -14.43
C GLU A 277 1.51 -16.06 -13.91
N ARG A 278 2.17 -15.15 -13.17
CA ARG A 278 3.50 -15.41 -12.58
C ARG A 278 3.43 -16.15 -11.23
N LEU A 279 2.23 -16.31 -10.65
CA LEU A 279 2.01 -16.90 -9.32
C LEU A 279 1.09 -18.12 -9.33
N THR A 280 0.97 -18.79 -10.48
CA THR A 280 0.05 -19.93 -10.69
C THR A 280 0.18 -21.02 -9.62
N GLU A 281 1.40 -21.40 -9.25
CA GLU A 281 1.65 -22.41 -8.21
C GLU A 281 1.07 -22.02 -6.84
N ARG A 282 1.15 -20.74 -6.46
CA ARG A 282 0.58 -20.25 -5.19
C ARG A 282 -0.96 -20.25 -5.24
N PHE A 283 -1.54 -19.87 -6.38
CA PHE A 283 -2.98 -19.99 -6.59
C PHE A 283 -3.46 -21.44 -6.48
N GLU A 284 -2.76 -22.39 -7.09
CA GLU A 284 -3.11 -23.82 -7.01
C GLU A 284 -3.01 -24.37 -5.58
N LYS A 285 -1.98 -23.96 -4.82
CA LYS A 285 -1.83 -24.31 -3.41
C LYS A 285 -3.03 -23.80 -2.59
N LEU A 286 -3.41 -22.54 -2.77
CA LEU A 286 -4.57 -21.93 -2.11
C LEU A 286 -5.88 -22.62 -2.51
N GLU A 287 -6.08 -22.93 -3.80
CA GLU A 287 -7.28 -23.63 -4.28
C GLU A 287 -7.44 -25.02 -3.64
N LYS A 288 -6.34 -25.70 -3.27
CA LYS A 288 -6.40 -27.00 -2.56
C LYS A 288 -6.83 -26.88 -1.10
N ILE A 289 -6.60 -25.74 -0.45
CA ILE A 289 -6.87 -25.56 0.99
C ILE A 289 -8.10 -24.69 1.28
N ILE A 290 -8.57 -23.89 0.32
CA ILE A 290 -9.62 -22.88 0.53
C ILE A 290 -11.00 -23.46 0.89
N ASP A 291 -11.22 -24.75 0.64
CA ASP A 291 -12.47 -25.45 0.94
C ASP A 291 -12.43 -26.20 2.29
N ASP A 292 -11.38 -26.00 3.09
CA ASP A 292 -11.17 -26.59 4.42
C ASP A 292 -11.31 -25.54 5.55
N PRO A 293 -12.46 -25.47 6.25
CA PRO A 293 -12.70 -24.46 7.29
C PRO A 293 -11.81 -24.57 8.53
N TRP A 294 -11.10 -25.69 8.70
CA TRP A 294 -10.12 -25.84 9.79
C TRP A 294 -8.77 -25.21 9.46
N LYS A 295 -8.52 -24.87 8.20
CA LYS A 295 -7.27 -24.24 7.74
C LYS A 295 -7.44 -22.75 7.46
N LEU A 296 -8.41 -22.11 8.10
CA LEU A 296 -8.71 -20.70 7.89
C LEU A 296 -7.47 -19.82 8.06
N ASP A 297 -6.71 -20.01 9.14
CA ASP A 297 -5.51 -19.19 9.42
C ASP A 297 -4.47 -19.31 8.31
N LEU A 298 -4.23 -20.53 7.81
CA LEU A 298 -3.32 -20.79 6.70
C LEU A 298 -3.82 -20.16 5.39
N VAL A 299 -5.13 -20.22 5.12
CA VAL A 299 -5.73 -19.56 3.95
C VAL A 299 -5.55 -18.05 4.02
N VAL A 300 -5.78 -17.45 5.19
CA VAL A 300 -5.61 -16.00 5.39
C VAL A 300 -4.16 -15.57 5.20
N GLU A 301 -3.22 -16.29 5.79
CA GLU A 301 -1.79 -16.02 5.67
C GLU A 301 -1.32 -16.08 4.21
N GLU A 302 -1.63 -17.18 3.51
CA GLU A 302 -1.24 -17.36 2.11
C GLU A 302 -1.93 -16.33 1.18
N MET A 303 -3.18 -15.94 1.48
CA MET A 303 -3.89 -14.87 0.74
C MET A 303 -3.20 -13.51 0.92
N MET A 304 -2.81 -13.15 2.15
CA MET A 304 -2.12 -11.89 2.42
C MET A 304 -0.75 -11.82 1.72
N ASP A 305 0.00 -12.92 1.74
CA ASP A 305 1.30 -12.99 1.06
C ASP A 305 1.17 -12.96 -0.47
N LEU A 306 0.12 -13.57 -1.02
CA LEU A 306 -0.21 -13.48 -2.44
C LEU A 306 -0.52 -12.02 -2.84
N GLU A 307 -1.33 -11.32 -2.05
CA GLU A 307 -1.64 -9.90 -2.29
C GLU A 307 -0.41 -9.01 -2.22
N ARG A 308 0.45 -9.22 -1.22
CA ARG A 308 1.72 -8.50 -1.09
C ARG A 308 2.57 -8.70 -2.35
N SER A 309 2.70 -9.95 -2.81
CA SER A 309 3.49 -10.30 -3.99
C SER A 309 2.95 -9.66 -5.28
N ILE A 310 1.62 -9.64 -5.46
CA ILE A 310 0.99 -8.97 -6.62
C ILE A 310 1.25 -7.46 -6.59
N ASN A 311 1.13 -6.82 -5.42
CA ASN A 311 1.37 -5.39 -5.29
C ASN A 311 2.84 -5.03 -5.51
N GLU A 312 3.78 -5.82 -4.99
CA GLU A 312 5.21 -5.64 -5.24
C GLU A 312 5.55 -5.74 -6.74
N MET A 313 5.00 -6.74 -7.44
CA MET A 313 5.19 -6.85 -8.90
C MET A 313 4.59 -5.66 -9.66
N LYS A 314 3.42 -5.16 -9.27
CA LYS A 314 2.83 -3.96 -9.88
C LYS A 314 3.68 -2.73 -9.69
N GLU A 315 4.25 -2.53 -8.50
CA GLU A 315 5.15 -1.42 -8.22
C GLU A 315 6.46 -1.53 -9.03
N ILE A 316 7.00 -2.74 -9.19
CA ILE A 316 8.17 -2.98 -10.06
C ILE A 316 7.85 -2.64 -11.52
N ASP A 317 6.74 -3.15 -12.06
CA ASP A 317 6.35 -2.89 -13.45
C ASP A 317 6.03 -1.40 -13.67
N LYS A 318 5.40 -0.73 -12.69
CA LYS A 318 5.17 0.72 -12.72
C LYS A 318 6.49 1.50 -12.76
N LYS A 319 7.43 1.18 -11.86
CA LYS A 319 8.77 1.80 -11.85
C LYS A 319 9.49 1.58 -13.18
N GLN A 320 9.48 0.36 -13.71
CA GLN A 320 10.08 0.07 -15.02
C GLN A 320 9.42 0.87 -16.16
N LEU A 321 8.09 1.03 -16.13
CA LEU A 321 7.37 1.84 -17.11
C LEU A 321 7.73 3.33 -17.01
N GLU A 322 7.83 3.87 -15.79
CA GLU A 322 8.27 5.24 -15.54
C GLU A 322 9.72 5.45 -16.01
N THR A 323 10.63 4.54 -15.69
CA THR A 323 12.01 4.56 -16.19
C THR A 323 12.05 4.55 -17.72
N ARG A 324 11.26 3.70 -18.39
CA ARG A 324 11.18 3.66 -19.87
C ARG A 324 10.65 4.97 -20.45
N LYS A 325 9.61 5.55 -19.84
CA LYS A 325 9.07 6.85 -20.26
C LYS A 325 10.14 7.93 -20.14
N ARG A 326 10.85 7.98 -19.00
CA ARG A 326 11.90 8.96 -18.74
C ARG A 326 13.08 8.83 -19.71
N LYS A 327 13.57 7.59 -19.94
CA LYS A 327 14.60 7.32 -20.96
C LYS A 327 14.17 7.79 -22.35
N ASN A 328 12.91 7.60 -22.73
CA ASN A 328 12.38 8.08 -24.01
C ASN A 328 12.29 9.61 -24.09
N GLU A 329 11.98 10.32 -22.99
CA GLU A 329 12.01 11.78 -22.94
C GLU A 329 13.43 12.34 -23.11
N ILE A 330 14.41 11.73 -22.42
CA ILE A 330 15.83 12.08 -22.55
C ILE A 330 16.28 11.83 -23.99
N ARG A 331 15.98 10.66 -24.57
CA ARG A 331 16.30 10.35 -25.97
C ARG A 331 15.76 11.40 -26.94
N LYS A 332 14.47 11.76 -26.84
CA LYS A 332 13.86 12.79 -27.69
C LYS A 332 14.51 14.17 -27.51
N SER A 333 14.97 14.49 -26.31
CA SER A 333 15.63 15.75 -26.04
C SER A 333 17.05 15.77 -26.61
N LEU A 334 17.78 14.66 -26.48
CA LEU A 334 19.10 14.49 -27.11
C LEU A 334 19.01 14.55 -28.64
N GLU A 335 17.98 13.95 -29.25
CA GLU A 335 17.73 14.06 -30.70
C GLU A 335 17.59 15.53 -31.14
N ARG A 336 16.87 16.35 -30.37
CA ARG A 336 16.76 17.80 -30.66
C ARG A 336 18.10 18.54 -30.54
N TYR A 337 18.89 18.24 -29.51
CA TYR A 337 20.22 18.86 -29.39
C TYR A 337 21.17 18.40 -30.50
N GLN A 338 21.04 17.17 -30.96
CA GLN A 338 21.78 16.66 -32.11
C GLN A 338 21.37 17.37 -33.41
N GLU A 339 20.07 17.64 -33.61
CA GLU A 339 19.57 18.45 -34.72
C GLU A 339 20.07 19.91 -34.68
N GLU A 340 20.24 20.48 -33.48
CA GLU A 340 20.89 21.78 -33.27
C GLU A 340 22.41 21.75 -33.54
N GLY A 341 22.98 20.57 -33.78
CA GLY A 341 24.40 20.35 -34.11
C GLY A 341 25.29 20.04 -32.91
N PHE A 342 24.74 19.85 -31.71
CA PHE A 342 25.54 19.49 -30.53
C PHE A 342 25.93 18.02 -30.56
N LYS A 343 27.16 17.73 -30.08
CA LYS A 343 27.64 16.37 -29.92
C LYS A 343 27.01 15.71 -28.69
N VAL A 344 26.20 14.68 -28.90
CA VAL A 344 25.43 13.97 -27.85
C VAL A 344 25.94 12.56 -27.52
N ASP A 345 27.03 12.13 -28.17
CA ASP A 345 27.50 10.74 -28.16
C ASP A 345 27.69 10.17 -26.74
N MET A 346 28.21 10.98 -25.82
CA MET A 346 28.50 10.57 -24.44
C MET A 346 27.24 10.19 -23.67
N VAL A 347 26.18 11.00 -23.73
CA VAL A 347 24.92 10.74 -23.03
C VAL A 347 24.09 9.67 -23.76
N SER A 348 24.19 9.62 -25.10
CA SER A 348 23.47 8.64 -25.91
C SER A 348 23.89 7.19 -25.59
N GLN A 349 25.17 6.96 -25.32
CA GLN A 349 25.68 5.64 -24.92
C GLN A 349 25.11 5.16 -23.58
N LEU A 350 24.75 6.08 -22.68
CA LEU A 350 24.19 5.76 -21.36
C LEU A 350 22.68 5.50 -21.38
N LEU A 351 22.01 5.60 -22.55
CA LEU A 351 20.56 5.37 -22.65
C LEU A 351 20.16 3.95 -22.22
N ASP A 352 21.08 2.99 -22.35
CA ASP A 352 20.85 1.59 -21.97
C ASP A 352 21.28 1.28 -20.51
N ASP A 353 21.98 2.19 -19.84
CA ASP A 353 22.54 2.02 -18.48
C ASP A 353 21.56 2.41 -17.34
N ASP A 354 22.05 2.53 -16.10
CA ASP A 354 21.25 2.92 -14.93
C ASP A 354 20.61 4.31 -15.11
N ILE A 355 19.34 4.44 -14.72
CA ILE A 355 18.57 5.67 -14.92
C ILE A 355 19.13 6.85 -14.12
N ASN A 356 19.66 6.61 -12.92
CA ASN A 356 20.16 7.70 -12.08
C ASN A 356 21.44 8.28 -12.69
N LEU A 357 22.34 7.40 -13.15
CA LEU A 357 23.55 7.82 -13.85
C LEU A 357 23.22 8.59 -15.14
N LEU A 358 22.24 8.10 -15.92
CA LEU A 358 21.79 8.78 -17.13
C LEU A 358 21.22 10.18 -16.82
N GLU A 359 20.44 10.33 -15.75
CA GLU A 359 19.88 11.64 -15.36
C GLU A 359 20.96 12.62 -14.91
N GLU A 360 21.93 12.17 -14.11
CA GLU A 360 23.06 13.00 -13.66
C GLU A 360 23.89 13.53 -14.84
N GLU A 361 24.26 12.64 -15.77
CA GLU A 361 25.04 13.01 -16.96
C GLU A 361 24.23 13.88 -17.92
N TYR A 362 22.93 13.61 -18.07
CA TYR A 362 22.04 14.45 -18.86
C TYR A 362 21.89 15.87 -18.27
N ASP A 363 21.82 16.01 -16.94
CA ASP A 363 21.76 17.32 -16.28
C ASP A 363 23.09 18.09 -16.38
N ILE A 364 24.23 17.39 -16.35
CA ILE A 364 25.54 18.00 -16.65
C ILE A 364 25.54 18.50 -18.10
N PHE A 365 25.13 17.65 -19.04
CA PHE A 365 25.04 17.99 -20.46
C PHE A 365 24.15 19.21 -20.73
N ILE A 366 22.95 19.29 -20.13
CA ILE A 366 22.06 20.45 -20.29
C ILE A 366 22.74 21.73 -19.78
N ARG A 367 23.38 21.68 -18.60
CA ARG A 367 24.06 22.84 -18.01
C ARG A 367 25.22 23.32 -18.87
N GLN A 368 26.03 22.39 -19.39
CA GLN A 368 27.13 22.71 -20.30
C GLN A 368 26.59 23.29 -21.62
N THR A 369 25.55 22.69 -22.19
CA THR A 369 24.92 23.19 -23.43
C THR A 369 24.35 24.59 -23.26
N ALA A 370 23.69 24.88 -22.14
CA ALA A 370 23.17 26.21 -21.82
C ALA A 370 24.30 27.26 -21.70
N ARG A 371 25.40 26.90 -21.05
CA ARG A 371 26.59 27.75 -20.95
C ARG A 371 27.24 27.97 -22.32
N LEU A 372 27.37 26.94 -23.16
CA LEU A 372 27.88 27.09 -24.53
C LEU A 372 26.98 28.01 -25.37
N LYS A 373 25.65 27.91 -25.25
CA LYS A 373 24.73 28.86 -25.90
C LYS A 373 24.97 30.31 -25.45
N ALA A 374 25.25 30.53 -24.16
CA ALA A 374 25.60 31.86 -23.65
C ALA A 374 26.97 32.35 -24.16
N LEU A 375 27.97 31.47 -24.22
CA LEU A 375 29.29 31.80 -24.78
C LEU A 375 29.20 32.11 -26.29
N LYS A 376 28.33 31.40 -27.02
CA LYS A 376 28.02 31.68 -28.43
C LYS A 376 27.46 33.08 -28.61
N GLU A 377 26.46 33.45 -27.81
CA GLU A 377 25.87 34.79 -27.81
C GLU A 377 26.95 35.87 -27.54
N GLN A 378 27.81 35.64 -26.55
CA GLN A 378 28.92 36.55 -26.24
C GLN A 378 29.91 36.67 -27.39
N LEU A 379 30.28 35.58 -28.05
CA LEU A 379 31.17 35.59 -29.22
C LEU A 379 30.58 36.42 -30.35
N PHE A 380 29.26 36.31 -30.61
CA PHE A 380 28.57 37.10 -31.64
C PHE A 380 28.47 38.60 -31.32
N GLN A 381 28.50 38.98 -30.04
CA GLN A 381 28.46 40.38 -29.62
C GLN A 381 29.84 41.07 -29.65
N LEU A 382 30.92 40.31 -29.80
CA LEU A 382 32.27 40.88 -29.86
C LEU A 382 32.56 41.50 -31.23
N ASP A 383 33.09 42.72 -31.20
CA ASP A 383 33.64 43.39 -32.38
C ASP A 383 35.03 42.79 -32.68
N ALA A 384 35.01 41.67 -33.41
CA ALA A 384 36.18 40.82 -33.65
C ALA A 384 36.88 41.11 -34.99
N ALA A 385 36.75 42.33 -35.51
CA ALA A 385 37.48 42.74 -36.72
C ALA A 385 39.00 42.58 -36.52
N GLY A 386 39.64 41.79 -37.39
CA GLY A 386 41.06 41.43 -37.29
C GLY A 386 41.39 40.20 -36.45
N PHE A 387 40.37 39.47 -35.96
CA PHE A 387 40.51 38.21 -35.21
C PHE A 387 39.58 37.11 -35.77
N GLU A 388 39.33 37.11 -37.09
CA GLU A 388 38.33 36.24 -37.72
C GLU A 388 38.69 34.75 -37.61
N GLU A 389 39.98 34.42 -37.65
CA GLU A 389 40.45 33.04 -37.52
C GLU A 389 40.20 32.48 -36.12
N GLU A 390 40.46 33.28 -35.08
CA GLU A 390 40.19 32.88 -33.68
C GLU A 390 38.69 32.71 -33.43
N VAL A 391 37.87 33.64 -33.94
CA VAL A 391 36.39 33.51 -33.86
C VAL A 391 35.93 32.23 -34.57
N ALA A 392 36.47 31.92 -35.75
CA ALA A 392 36.11 30.71 -36.48
C ALA A 392 36.55 29.44 -35.74
N SER A 393 37.71 29.46 -35.07
CA SER A 393 38.19 28.35 -34.23
C SER A 393 37.26 28.10 -33.04
N ILE A 394 36.97 29.14 -32.25
CA ILE A 394 36.06 29.07 -31.10
C ILE A 394 34.66 28.63 -31.55
N SER A 395 34.19 29.12 -32.70
CA SER A 395 32.88 28.78 -33.25
C SER A 395 32.69 27.30 -33.55
N ARG A 396 33.74 26.58 -33.97
CA ARG A 396 33.66 25.13 -34.20
C ARG A 396 33.57 24.34 -32.89
N LYS A 397 34.26 24.80 -31.84
CA LYS A 397 34.26 24.16 -30.52
C LYS A 397 32.96 24.38 -29.75
N LEU A 398 32.19 25.42 -30.07
CA LEU A 398 30.90 25.73 -29.42
C LEU A 398 29.80 24.66 -29.57
N PHE A 399 30.02 23.62 -30.37
CA PHE A 399 29.09 22.51 -30.56
C PHE A 399 29.47 21.25 -29.76
N ASP A 400 30.58 21.25 -29.02
CA ASP A 400 31.00 20.14 -28.16
C ASP A 400 30.95 20.55 -26.67
N PRO A 401 29.91 20.13 -25.91
CA PRO A 401 29.76 20.40 -24.48
C PRO A 401 30.97 19.97 -23.62
N THR A 402 31.76 19.00 -24.09
CA THR A 402 32.94 18.52 -23.36
C THR A 402 34.11 19.52 -23.38
N GLN A 403 34.12 20.46 -24.34
CA GLN A 403 35.18 21.46 -24.50
C GLN A 403 34.86 22.81 -23.88
N ILE A 404 33.85 22.87 -22.99
CA ILE A 404 33.34 24.15 -22.50
C ILE A 404 34.39 25.01 -21.80
N ASP A 405 35.25 24.41 -20.98
CA ASP A 405 36.29 25.13 -20.24
C ASP A 405 37.37 25.67 -21.20
N GLU A 406 37.69 24.92 -22.26
CA GLU A 406 38.59 25.40 -23.32
C GLU A 406 37.98 26.56 -24.12
N VAL A 407 36.69 26.47 -24.46
CA VAL A 407 35.98 27.55 -25.16
C VAL A 407 35.91 28.81 -24.31
N GLU A 408 35.64 28.68 -23.01
CA GLU A 408 35.55 29.81 -22.09
C GLU A 408 36.90 30.52 -21.93
N THR A 409 37.99 29.75 -21.81
CA THR A 409 39.35 30.30 -21.74
C THR A 409 39.74 31.00 -23.04
N GLU A 410 39.56 30.35 -24.20
CA GLU A 410 39.86 30.95 -25.51
C GLU A 410 39.03 32.23 -25.78
N LEU A 411 37.76 32.26 -25.37
CA LEU A 411 36.91 33.44 -25.52
C LEU A 411 37.38 34.59 -24.62
N ASN A 412 37.80 34.30 -23.39
CA ASN A 412 38.30 35.34 -22.47
C ASN A 412 39.64 35.90 -22.97
N ASP A 413 40.54 35.05 -23.46
CA ASP A 413 41.79 35.49 -24.08
C ASP A 413 41.53 36.37 -25.32
N LEU A 414 40.55 36.01 -26.15
CA LEU A 414 40.14 36.82 -27.29
C LEU A 414 39.59 38.18 -26.86
N LYS A 415 38.74 38.23 -25.82
CA LYS A 415 38.22 39.49 -25.25
C LYS A 415 39.36 40.39 -24.78
N GLU A 416 40.34 39.84 -24.08
CA GLU A 416 41.50 40.60 -23.61
C GLU A 416 42.33 41.15 -24.78
N ARG A 417 42.55 40.34 -25.83
CA ARG A 417 43.24 40.78 -27.05
C ARG A 417 42.50 41.89 -27.78
N ILE A 418 41.17 41.78 -27.94
CA ILE A 418 40.33 42.81 -28.56
C ILE A 418 40.38 44.11 -27.73
N LEU A 419 40.25 44.02 -26.41
CA LEU A 419 40.33 45.19 -25.52
C LEU A 419 41.71 45.86 -25.58
N SER A 420 42.78 45.07 -25.58
CA SER A 420 44.15 45.56 -25.75
C SER A 420 44.32 46.29 -27.08
N HIS A 421 43.85 45.68 -28.18
CA HIS A 421 43.88 46.27 -29.52
C HIS A 421 43.10 47.60 -29.57
N LYS A 422 41.91 47.66 -28.99
CA LYS A 422 41.08 48.87 -28.89
C LYS A 422 41.75 49.97 -28.06
N MET A 423 42.35 49.62 -26.92
CA MET A 423 43.08 50.56 -26.07
C MET A 423 44.34 51.10 -26.73
N ARG A 424 45.07 50.29 -27.50
CA ARG A 424 46.21 50.72 -28.33
C ARG A 424 45.75 51.68 -29.42
N SER A 425 44.73 51.30 -30.18
CA SER A 425 44.11 52.14 -31.22
C SER A 425 43.65 53.49 -30.67
N GLN A 426 42.99 53.50 -29.51
CA GLN A 426 42.51 54.73 -28.87
C GLN A 426 43.66 55.61 -28.38
N ARG A 427 44.73 55.02 -27.82
CA ARG A 427 45.95 55.77 -27.44
C ARG A 427 46.59 56.47 -28.65
N ILE A 428 46.73 55.76 -29.77
CA ILE A 428 47.26 56.34 -31.01
C ILE A 428 46.32 57.41 -31.54
N THR A 429 45.01 57.18 -31.53
CA THR A 429 43.99 58.16 -31.96
C THR A 429 44.05 59.45 -31.15
N ASN A 430 44.23 59.34 -29.83
CA ASN A 430 44.37 60.51 -28.96
C ASN A 430 45.66 61.27 -29.26
N ALA A 431 46.79 60.57 -29.44
CA ALA A 431 48.06 61.20 -29.82
C ALA A 431 47.96 61.89 -31.19
N ILE A 432 47.28 61.28 -32.16
CA ILE A 432 46.97 61.89 -33.46
C ILE A 432 46.20 63.19 -33.26
N LYS A 433 45.13 63.19 -32.47
CA LYS A 433 44.34 64.41 -32.20
C LYS A 433 45.17 65.50 -31.53
N GLU A 434 45.97 65.16 -30.53
CA GLU A 434 46.84 66.10 -29.82
C GLU A 434 47.87 66.72 -30.76
N TRP A 435 48.61 65.90 -31.51
CA TRP A 435 49.66 66.36 -32.41
C TRP A 435 49.11 67.12 -33.62
N SER A 436 47.96 66.70 -34.17
CA SER A 436 47.25 67.47 -35.19
C SER A 436 46.78 68.82 -34.64
N GLY A 437 46.31 68.87 -33.39
CA GLY A 437 45.90 70.11 -32.72
C GLY A 437 47.05 71.09 -32.51
N MET A 438 48.28 70.58 -32.31
CA MET A 438 49.51 71.38 -32.27
C MET A 438 50.03 71.79 -33.68
N GLY A 439 49.34 71.36 -34.73
CA GLY A 439 49.60 71.69 -36.13
C GLY A 439 50.62 70.78 -36.82
N PHE A 440 51.01 69.65 -36.22
CA PHE A 440 51.95 68.72 -36.85
C PHE A 440 51.30 67.90 -37.97
N LYS A 441 52.05 67.66 -39.06
CA LYS A 441 51.65 66.75 -40.14
C LYS A 441 51.83 65.31 -39.71
N ILE A 442 50.72 64.57 -39.56
CA ILE A 442 50.70 63.20 -39.03
C ILE A 442 50.06 62.17 -39.96
N SER A 443 49.90 62.49 -41.24
CA SER A 443 49.17 61.66 -42.21
C SER A 443 49.69 60.22 -42.36
N LYS A 444 50.99 59.98 -42.16
CA LYS A 444 51.55 58.61 -42.15
C LYS A 444 51.02 57.77 -40.99
N LEU A 445 50.95 58.36 -39.79
CA LEU A 445 50.43 57.70 -38.60
C LEU A 445 48.93 57.44 -38.72
N GLU A 446 48.18 58.39 -39.29
CA GLU A 446 46.74 58.21 -39.58
C GLU A 446 46.46 57.08 -40.57
N ASN A 447 47.29 56.93 -41.60
CA ASN A 447 47.18 55.86 -42.57
C ASN A 447 47.58 54.51 -41.97
N ALA A 448 48.67 54.46 -41.21
CA ALA A 448 49.12 53.25 -40.53
C ALA A 448 48.05 52.74 -39.53
N LEU A 449 47.40 53.64 -38.78
CA LEU A 449 46.33 53.26 -37.86
C LEU A 449 45.14 52.58 -38.55
N LYS A 450 44.90 52.88 -39.84
CA LYS A 450 43.83 52.24 -40.64
C LYS A 450 44.23 50.88 -41.20
N SER A 451 45.53 50.59 -41.33
CA SER A 451 46.02 49.33 -41.89
C SER A 451 46.47 48.35 -40.83
N ASP A 452 47.39 48.76 -39.95
CA ASP A 452 48.06 47.91 -38.98
C ASP A 452 48.40 48.70 -37.72
N ILE A 453 47.82 48.29 -36.59
CA ILE A 453 48.03 48.94 -35.29
C ILE A 453 49.44 48.74 -34.75
N ASP A 454 50.10 47.63 -35.04
CA ASP A 454 51.48 47.41 -34.59
C ASP A 454 52.46 48.31 -35.36
N GLU A 455 52.22 48.51 -36.66
CA GLU A 455 52.96 49.50 -37.46
C GLU A 455 52.68 50.92 -36.95
N ALA A 456 51.42 51.24 -36.64
CA ALA A 456 51.03 52.53 -36.09
C ALA A 456 51.66 52.81 -34.72
N GLU A 457 51.79 51.84 -33.82
CA GLU A 457 52.50 52.02 -32.53
C GLU A 457 53.98 52.35 -32.74
N ARG A 458 54.66 51.65 -33.66
CA ARG A 458 56.07 51.93 -33.99
C ARG A 458 56.24 53.34 -34.53
N ILE A 459 55.36 53.75 -35.44
CA ILE A 459 55.37 55.11 -36.01
C ILE A 459 55.04 56.15 -34.93
N MET A 460 54.09 55.86 -34.03
CA MET A 460 53.72 56.75 -32.94
C MET A 460 54.92 57.05 -32.04
N GLU A 461 55.68 56.02 -31.62
CA GLU A 461 56.83 56.22 -30.73
C GLU A 461 57.97 56.99 -31.42
N ASP A 462 58.21 56.76 -32.72
CA ASP A 462 59.14 57.55 -33.51
C ASP A 462 58.67 59.02 -33.64
N TYR A 463 57.39 59.23 -33.92
CA TYR A 463 56.78 60.56 -34.03
C TYR A 463 56.83 61.32 -32.71
N ARG A 464 56.60 60.64 -31.58
CA ARG A 464 56.70 61.22 -30.25
C ARG A 464 58.07 61.85 -30.01
N LYS A 465 59.15 61.10 -30.28
CA LYS A 465 60.54 61.58 -30.12
C LYS A 465 60.84 62.76 -31.06
N ARG A 466 60.40 62.67 -32.31
CA ARG A 466 60.61 63.74 -33.31
C ARG A 466 59.84 65.01 -32.95
N ILE A 467 58.60 64.88 -32.48
CA ILE A 467 57.77 66.02 -32.11
C ILE A 467 58.34 66.72 -30.87
N GLU A 468 58.77 65.96 -29.86
CA GLU A 468 59.45 66.52 -28.68
C GLU A 468 60.67 67.37 -29.08
N GLU A 469 61.51 66.86 -29.97
CA GLU A 469 62.65 67.60 -30.49
C GLU A 469 62.26 68.83 -31.33
N LEU A 470 61.23 68.73 -32.17
CA LEU A 470 60.72 69.87 -32.94
C LEU A 470 60.13 70.96 -32.03
N THR A 471 59.47 70.57 -30.93
CA THR A 471 58.95 71.55 -29.97
C THR A 471 60.07 72.28 -29.23
N ASP A 472 61.16 71.59 -28.88
CA ASP A 472 62.36 72.24 -28.31
C ASP A 472 63.05 73.17 -29.32
N TYR A 473 63.10 72.79 -30.60
CA TYR A 473 63.56 73.73 -31.63
C TYR A 473 62.61 74.92 -31.81
N GLU A 474 61.30 74.75 -31.67
CA GLU A 474 60.32 75.83 -31.79
C GLU A 474 60.45 76.83 -30.63
N THR A 475 60.65 76.35 -29.40
CA THR A 475 60.89 77.22 -28.24
C THR A 475 62.20 78.01 -28.39
N ARG A 476 63.30 77.33 -28.75
CA ARG A 476 64.59 77.98 -29.00
C ARG A 476 64.51 79.05 -30.10
N LEU A 477 63.77 78.79 -31.19
CA LEU A 477 63.56 79.77 -32.26
C LEU A 477 62.75 81.00 -31.78
N LYS A 478 61.77 80.82 -30.88
CA LYS A 478 60.99 81.93 -30.30
C LYS A 478 61.84 82.81 -29.39
N GLU A 479 62.83 82.24 -28.69
CA GLU A 479 63.75 82.98 -27.83
C GLU A 479 64.78 83.80 -28.61
N MET A 480 65.15 83.34 -29.81
CA MET A 480 66.11 84.03 -30.69
C MET A 480 65.52 85.32 -31.30
N LYS A 481 65.61 86.44 -30.57
CA LYS A 481 65.17 87.78 -31.02
C LYS A 481 66.22 88.49 -31.89
N LEU A 482 66.76 87.85 -32.91
CA LEU A 482 67.77 88.43 -33.80
C LEU A 482 67.13 88.88 -35.12
N ARG A 483 67.00 90.20 -35.33
CA ARG A 483 66.39 90.80 -36.54
C ARG A 483 67.06 90.33 -37.83
N GLU A 484 68.37 90.04 -37.77
CA GLU A 484 69.21 89.66 -38.92
C GLU A 484 68.99 88.22 -39.39
N MET A 485 68.33 87.37 -38.60
CA MET A 485 68.08 85.96 -38.94
C MET A 485 66.62 85.63 -39.21
N ARG A 486 65.77 86.66 -39.36
CA ARG A 486 64.32 86.50 -39.52
C ARG A 486 63.94 85.54 -40.65
N ASP A 487 64.63 85.61 -41.79
CA ASP A 487 64.30 84.79 -42.96
C ASP A 487 64.67 83.31 -42.76
N LEU A 488 65.81 83.04 -42.08
CA LEU A 488 66.24 81.68 -41.76
C LEU A 488 65.34 81.07 -40.68
N VAL A 489 65.02 81.85 -39.64
CA VAL A 489 64.07 81.46 -38.60
C VAL A 489 62.69 81.18 -39.20
N HIS A 490 62.23 82.02 -40.13
CA HIS A 490 60.96 81.81 -40.81
C HIS A 490 60.97 80.53 -41.67
N LYS A 491 62.03 80.30 -42.44
CA LYS A 491 62.19 79.08 -43.25
C LYS A 491 62.14 77.81 -42.41
N VAL A 492 62.81 77.79 -41.25
CA VAL A 492 62.76 76.64 -40.34
C VAL A 492 61.39 76.51 -39.69
N SER A 493 60.76 77.63 -39.31
CA SER A 493 59.41 77.62 -38.71
C SER A 493 58.34 77.00 -39.61
N LEU A 494 58.47 77.11 -40.94
CA LEU A 494 57.55 76.46 -41.88
C LEU A 494 57.73 74.94 -41.94
N LYS A 495 58.94 74.43 -41.66
CA LYS A 495 59.26 73.00 -41.66
C LYS A 495 59.06 72.34 -40.32
N ILE A 496 59.06 73.11 -39.23
CA ILE A 496 59.05 72.59 -37.86
C ILE A 496 57.78 71.82 -37.51
N LYS A 497 56.69 72.04 -38.24
CA LYS A 497 55.43 71.33 -38.09
C LYS A 497 55.36 70.02 -38.91
N ASN A 498 56.47 69.59 -39.51
CA ASN A 498 56.54 68.31 -40.22
C ASN A 498 57.60 67.38 -39.59
N PRO A 499 57.18 66.38 -38.78
CA PRO A 499 58.07 65.38 -38.16
C PRO A 499 58.99 64.65 -39.15
N GLU A 500 58.58 64.52 -40.41
CA GLU A 500 59.37 63.84 -41.43
C GLU A 500 60.58 64.65 -41.90
N LEU A 501 60.57 65.97 -41.68
CA LEU A 501 61.63 66.87 -42.09
C LEU A 501 62.61 67.19 -40.94
N ILE A 502 62.56 66.43 -39.84
CA ILE A 502 63.40 66.66 -38.65
C ILE A 502 64.88 66.79 -38.99
N ASP A 503 65.43 65.95 -39.88
CA ASP A 503 66.85 66.03 -40.24
C ASP A 503 67.20 67.30 -41.03
N SER A 504 66.26 67.80 -41.84
CA SER A 504 66.41 69.12 -42.48
C SER A 504 66.34 70.24 -41.44
N VAL A 505 65.46 70.13 -40.44
CA VAL A 505 65.33 71.12 -39.37
C VAL A 505 66.59 71.13 -38.51
N ARG A 506 67.12 69.97 -38.09
CA ARG A 506 68.39 69.83 -37.35
C ARG A 506 69.54 70.55 -38.05
N LYS A 507 69.70 70.32 -39.36
CA LYS A 507 70.76 70.96 -40.17
C LYS A 507 70.58 72.48 -40.23
N GLU A 508 69.36 72.96 -40.47
CA GLU A 508 69.08 74.40 -40.54
C GLU A 508 69.19 75.08 -39.16
N MET A 509 68.79 74.41 -38.08
CA MET A 509 68.97 74.87 -36.69
C MET A 509 70.44 74.98 -36.30
N ALA A 510 71.29 74.02 -36.70
CA ALA A 510 72.73 74.11 -36.45
C ALA A 510 73.35 75.34 -37.15
N ILE A 511 72.88 75.67 -38.36
CA ILE A 511 73.30 76.89 -39.08
C ILE A 511 72.83 78.15 -38.34
N ILE A 512 71.58 78.18 -37.88
CA ILE A 512 71.02 79.31 -37.11
C ILE A 512 71.78 79.50 -35.79
N GLN A 513 72.04 78.43 -35.04
CA GLN A 513 72.80 78.48 -33.79
C GLN A 513 74.21 79.01 -34.01
N LYS A 514 74.91 78.52 -35.05
CA LYS A 514 76.25 79.02 -35.38
C LYS A 514 76.23 80.52 -35.68
N LYS A 515 75.27 80.97 -36.48
CA LYS A 515 75.08 82.40 -36.78
C LYS A 515 74.67 83.21 -35.55
N ALA A 516 73.84 82.68 -34.66
CA ALA A 516 73.45 83.33 -33.42
C ALA A 516 74.66 83.61 -32.52
N VAL A 517 75.53 82.60 -32.33
CA VAL A 517 76.79 82.75 -31.57
C VAL A 517 77.70 83.78 -32.23
N GLU A 518 77.82 83.76 -33.56
CA GLU A 518 78.58 84.78 -34.31
C GLU A 518 78.00 86.19 -34.07
N THR A 519 76.69 86.40 -34.19
CA THR A 519 76.06 87.71 -33.95
C THR A 519 76.16 88.17 -32.49
N ASP A 520 76.00 87.27 -31.51
CA ASP A 520 76.14 87.61 -30.09
C ASP A 520 77.59 87.95 -29.74
N SER A 521 78.57 87.25 -30.31
CA SER A 521 79.98 87.60 -30.13
C SER A 521 80.32 88.97 -30.74
N ILE A 522 79.74 89.31 -31.91
CA ILE A 522 79.85 90.65 -32.51
C ILE A 522 79.24 91.70 -31.57
N ARG A 523 78.07 91.41 -30.99
CA ARG A 523 77.39 92.31 -30.05
C ARG A 523 78.19 92.51 -28.76
N GLN A 524 78.74 91.44 -28.20
CA GLN A 524 79.57 91.50 -26.99
C GLN A 524 80.84 92.32 -27.25
N LYS A 525 81.54 92.08 -28.37
CA LYS A 525 82.67 92.92 -28.78
C LYS A 525 82.25 94.38 -28.99
N ARG A 526 81.10 94.66 -29.59
CA ARG A 526 80.57 96.03 -29.69
C ARG A 526 80.29 96.65 -28.32
N MET A 527 79.82 95.89 -27.33
CA MET A 527 79.62 96.39 -25.97
C MET A 527 80.95 96.69 -25.28
N GLU A 528 81.93 95.79 -25.38
CA GLU A 528 83.29 95.98 -24.88
C GLU A 528 83.94 97.21 -25.51
N LEU A 529 83.89 97.32 -26.84
CA LEU A 529 84.39 98.44 -27.61
C LEU A 529 83.68 99.75 -27.24
N ASN A 530 82.35 99.73 -27.07
CA ASN A 530 81.61 100.89 -26.57
C ASN A 530 81.99 101.28 -25.14
N SER A 531 82.28 100.31 -24.27
CA SER A 531 82.73 100.58 -22.89
C SER A 531 84.12 101.22 -22.88
N LEU A 532 85.05 100.72 -23.70
CA LEU A 532 86.38 101.27 -23.90
C LEU A 532 86.31 102.68 -24.48
N LEU A 533 85.50 102.88 -25.52
CA LEU A 533 85.28 104.19 -26.13
C LEU A 533 84.68 105.19 -25.13
N LYS A 534 83.73 104.77 -24.28
CA LYS A 534 83.22 105.64 -23.18
C LYS A 534 84.32 106.06 -22.22
N THR A 535 85.19 105.14 -21.83
CA THR A 535 86.36 105.45 -20.98
C THR A 535 87.30 106.43 -21.66
N TRP A 536 87.65 106.21 -22.94
CA TRP A 536 88.52 107.11 -23.68
C TRP A 536 87.91 108.50 -23.87
N LYS A 537 86.60 108.58 -24.13
CA LYS A 537 85.90 109.87 -24.16
C LYS A 537 86.01 110.61 -22.83
N SER A 538 85.88 109.91 -21.70
CA SER A 538 86.01 110.51 -20.37
C SER A 538 87.43 111.01 -20.05
N GLN A 539 88.44 110.44 -20.71
CA GLN A 539 89.85 110.85 -20.62
C GLN A 539 90.21 111.99 -21.59
N GLY A 540 89.25 112.50 -22.38
CA GLY A 540 89.46 113.66 -23.28
C GLY A 540 89.87 113.32 -24.71
N TYR A 541 89.90 112.04 -25.11
CA TYR A 541 90.21 111.66 -26.49
C TYR A 541 89.05 111.97 -27.45
N ARG A 542 89.36 112.46 -28.66
CA ARG A 542 88.39 112.64 -29.75
C ARG A 542 88.08 111.28 -30.40
N ILE A 543 86.94 110.70 -30.05
CA ILE A 543 86.56 109.34 -30.46
C ILE A 543 85.46 109.30 -31.53
N GLU A 544 85.01 110.44 -32.06
CA GLU A 544 83.81 110.49 -32.92
C GLU A 544 83.96 109.61 -34.19
N ARG A 545 85.13 109.63 -34.83
CA ARG A 545 85.40 108.83 -36.04
C ARG A 545 85.40 107.31 -35.76
N ILE A 546 85.93 106.89 -34.62
CA ILE A 546 85.99 105.47 -34.24
C ILE A 546 84.58 104.96 -33.92
N PHE A 547 83.76 105.80 -33.28
CA PHE A 547 82.36 105.47 -32.96
C PHE A 547 81.50 105.27 -34.23
N GLU A 548 81.69 106.13 -35.24
CA GLU A 548 81.01 105.98 -36.53
C GLU A 548 81.44 104.72 -37.29
N ASN A 549 82.74 104.41 -37.31
CA ASN A 549 83.27 103.22 -37.98
C ASN A 549 82.83 101.93 -37.27
N ALA A 550 82.87 101.90 -35.94
CA ALA A 550 82.37 100.79 -35.12
C ALA A 550 80.88 100.52 -35.33
N GLY A 551 80.10 101.59 -35.55
CA GLY A 551 78.67 101.49 -35.82
C GLY A 551 78.33 100.84 -37.16
N ARG A 552 79.24 100.92 -38.16
CA ARG A 552 79.02 100.37 -39.51
C ARG A 552 79.61 98.98 -39.69
N GLU A 553 80.59 98.58 -38.89
CA GLU A 553 81.32 97.34 -39.08
C GLU A 553 80.54 96.11 -38.61
N GLN A 554 80.33 95.14 -39.49
CA GLN A 554 79.47 93.97 -39.25
C GLN A 554 80.24 92.68 -38.98
N THR A 555 81.57 92.71 -39.01
CA THR A 555 82.40 91.53 -38.77
C THR A 555 83.18 91.63 -37.47
N LEU A 556 83.38 90.50 -36.77
CA LEU A 556 84.24 90.44 -35.57
C LEU A 556 85.63 91.00 -35.83
N ARG A 557 86.21 90.63 -36.97
CA ARG A 557 87.56 91.02 -37.37
C ARG A 557 87.63 92.52 -37.69
N GLY A 558 86.62 93.04 -38.38
CA GLY A 558 86.56 94.47 -38.64
C GLY A 558 86.42 95.29 -37.35
N LEU A 559 85.64 94.83 -36.36
CA LEU A 559 85.51 95.51 -35.07
C LEU A 559 86.83 95.58 -34.31
N ASP A 560 87.65 94.53 -34.36
CA ASP A 560 89.00 94.54 -33.77
C ASP A 560 89.91 95.56 -34.49
N GLU A 561 89.79 95.66 -35.82
CA GLU A 561 90.57 96.59 -36.64
C GLU A 561 90.15 98.06 -36.49
N VAL A 562 88.92 98.34 -36.02
CA VAL A 562 88.41 99.70 -35.81
C VAL A 562 89.15 100.43 -34.67
N ILE A 563 89.74 99.71 -33.71
CA ILE A 563 90.58 100.32 -32.66
C ILE A 563 92.01 100.59 -33.15
N LEU A 564 92.49 99.79 -34.10
CA LEU A 564 93.87 99.85 -34.61
C LEU A 564 94.06 100.95 -35.68
N LYS A 565 92.98 101.46 -36.25
CA LYS A 565 92.94 102.54 -37.25
C LYS A 565 92.45 103.84 -36.63
#